data_AF-A0A7C5HR01-F1
#
_entry.id   AF-A0A7C5HR01-F1
#
_cell.length_a   1.000
_cell.length_b   1.000
_cell.length_c   1.000
_cell.angle_alpha   90.00
_cell.angle_beta   90.00
_cell.angle_gamma   90.00
#
_symmetry.space_group_name_H-M   'P 1'
#
loop_
_entity.id
_entity.type
_entity.pdbx_description
1 polymer ?
#
loop_
_entity_poly.entity_id
_entity_poly.type
_entity_poly.pdbx_seq_one_letter_code
_entity_poly.pdbx_strand_id
1 'polypeptide(L)'
;MQVILERGDYHLTPEYFIDQTCGNCQEPNEPISATRGITISGKNISITGPVDRSAVIHTHAGYGIYIKDLENGVLENLTITGTLRDTAQMATDAAIVVSNSDVVIRNNTIRDNLGDSLLISKHISGVMGICGRENSHMQIIENDILRNSWDGIALYRDAYAEIIGNKIDGIDKSVGRLPEGGRGVAIGVTWNAKA
;
A
#
# COMPACT_ATOMS: atom_id res chain seq x y z
N MET A 1 -18.32 -2.52 11.93
CA MET A 1 -17.78 -3.87 12.19
C MET A 1 -16.37 -3.71 12.73
N GLN A 2 -15.99 -4.49 13.74
CA GLN A 2 -14.64 -4.47 14.28
C GLN A 2 -14.03 -5.87 14.15
N VAL A 3 -12.81 -5.92 13.60
CA VAL A 3 -12.00 -7.13 13.52
C VAL A 3 -10.76 -6.87 14.37
N ILE A 4 -10.58 -7.67 15.41
CA ILE A 4 -9.41 -7.59 16.29
C ILE A 4 -8.56 -8.82 16.01
N LEU A 5 -7.34 -8.59 15.52
CA LEU A 5 -6.37 -9.65 15.33
C LEU A 5 -5.60 -9.87 16.63
N GLU A 6 -5.45 -11.14 16.97
CA GLU A 6 -4.53 -11.56 18.02
C GLU A 6 -3.09 -11.54 17.47
N ARG A 7 -2.12 -11.74 18.36
CA ARG A 7 -0.74 -11.95 17.92
C ARG A 7 -0.63 -13.16 16.98
N GLY A 8 0.22 -13.05 15.98
CA GLY A 8 0.52 -14.16 15.07
C GLY A 8 0.74 -13.73 13.63
N ASP A 9 1.02 -14.73 12.79
CA ASP A 9 1.26 -14.58 11.37
C ASP A 9 0.01 -14.97 10.57
N TYR A 10 -0.54 -14.00 9.84
CA TYR A 10 -1.71 -14.13 9.00
C TYR A 10 -1.28 -14.10 7.54
N HIS A 11 -1.39 -15.24 6.86
CA HIS A 11 -1.03 -15.37 5.45
C HIS A 11 -2.28 -15.25 4.59
N LEU A 12 -2.34 -14.20 3.77
CA LEU A 12 -3.41 -14.03 2.81
C LEU A 12 -3.15 -14.90 1.57
N THR A 13 -4.23 -15.32 0.91
CA THR A 13 -4.14 -15.97 -0.40
C THR A 13 -4.45 -14.93 -1.46
N PRO A 14 -3.50 -14.62 -2.36
CA PRO A 14 -3.72 -13.63 -3.41
C PRO A 14 -4.88 -14.02 -4.32
N GLU A 15 -5.73 -13.05 -4.62
CA GLU A 15 -6.83 -13.18 -5.57
C GLU A 15 -6.53 -12.32 -6.80
N TYR A 16 -6.62 -12.91 -7.99
CA TYR A 16 -6.53 -12.18 -9.24
C TYR A 16 -7.79 -11.34 -9.46
N PHE A 17 -7.64 -10.11 -9.94
CA PHE A 17 -8.74 -9.27 -10.37
C PHE A 17 -8.33 -8.31 -11.49
N ILE A 18 -9.34 -7.65 -12.08
CA ILE A 18 -9.12 -6.52 -12.98
C ILE A 18 -9.50 -5.24 -12.23
N ASP A 19 -8.50 -4.42 -11.94
CA ASP A 19 -8.69 -3.05 -11.50
C ASP A 19 -9.27 -2.24 -12.66
N GLN A 20 -10.46 -1.69 -12.49
CA GLN A 20 -11.16 -0.97 -13.57
C GLN A 20 -10.62 0.44 -13.78
N THR A 21 -9.75 0.91 -12.88
CA THR A 21 -9.10 2.20 -13.01
C THR A 21 -7.60 2.07 -12.78
N CYS A 22 -6.84 3.01 -13.34
CA CYS A 22 -5.39 3.01 -13.27
C CYS A 22 -4.90 4.30 -12.60
N GLY A 23 -4.35 4.16 -11.40
CA GLY A 23 -3.88 5.29 -10.59
C GLY A 23 -2.80 6.14 -11.28
N ASN A 24 -1.96 5.54 -12.11
CA ASN A 24 -0.81 6.22 -12.73
C ASN A 24 -0.80 6.22 -14.28
N CYS A 25 -1.84 5.67 -14.93
CA CYS A 25 -1.97 5.75 -16.40
C CYS A 25 -2.41 7.15 -16.81
N GLN A 26 -2.24 7.51 -18.09
CA GLN A 26 -2.77 8.79 -18.59
C GLN A 26 -4.30 8.75 -18.60
N GLU A 27 -4.88 7.68 -19.18
CA GLU A 27 -6.31 7.38 -19.16
C GLU A 27 -6.68 6.70 -17.83
N PRO A 28 -7.48 7.34 -16.95
CA PRO A 28 -7.79 6.80 -15.63
C PRO A 28 -8.63 5.52 -15.67
N ASN A 29 -9.40 5.29 -16.73
CA ASN A 29 -10.28 4.12 -16.84
C ASN A 29 -9.64 2.95 -17.59
N GLU A 30 -8.32 2.97 -17.76
CA GLU A 30 -7.58 1.85 -18.35
C GLU A 30 -7.62 0.64 -17.40
N PRO A 31 -8.19 -0.51 -17.81
CA PRO A 31 -8.26 -1.67 -16.94
C PRO A 31 -6.88 -2.32 -16.77
N ILE A 32 -6.52 -2.64 -15.53
CA ILE A 32 -5.23 -3.24 -15.17
C ILE A 32 -5.42 -4.60 -14.50
N SER A 33 -4.73 -5.62 -15.00
CA SER A 33 -4.60 -6.91 -14.33
C SER A 33 -3.76 -6.77 -13.06
N ALA A 34 -4.31 -7.19 -11.93
CA ALA A 34 -3.64 -7.10 -10.63
C ALA A 34 -4.00 -8.29 -9.72
N THR A 35 -3.31 -8.39 -8.61
CA THR A 35 -3.63 -9.30 -7.50
C THR A 35 -3.89 -8.52 -6.23
N ARG A 36 -4.80 -9.03 -5.39
CA ARG A 36 -5.08 -8.45 -4.07
C ARG A 36 -5.01 -9.50 -2.96
N GLY A 37 -4.50 -9.13 -1.79
CA GLY A 37 -4.48 -10.03 -0.64
C GLY A 37 -5.86 -10.12 0.03
N ILE A 38 -6.44 -8.96 0.33
CA ILE A 38 -7.80 -8.85 0.88
C ILE A 38 -8.45 -7.54 0.41
N THR A 39 -9.76 -7.57 0.17
CA THR A 39 -10.56 -6.35 -0.05
C THR A 39 -11.29 -5.96 1.22
N ILE A 40 -11.24 -4.68 1.59
CA ILE A 40 -12.04 -4.09 2.67
C ILE A 40 -12.93 -3.01 2.04
N SER A 41 -14.24 -3.17 2.17
CA SER A 41 -15.24 -2.27 1.56
C SER A 41 -16.48 -2.15 2.43
N GLY A 42 -17.22 -1.04 2.33
CA GLY A 42 -18.46 -0.83 3.06
C GLY A 42 -18.40 0.39 3.98
N LYS A 43 -18.82 0.26 5.24
CA LYS A 43 -18.88 1.40 6.18
C LYS A 43 -18.50 1.00 7.60
N ASN A 44 -17.82 1.90 8.31
CA ASN A 44 -17.48 1.78 9.72
C ASN A 44 -16.74 0.46 10.03
N ILE A 45 -15.71 0.13 9.26
CA ILE A 45 -14.90 -1.08 9.43
C ILE A 45 -13.57 -0.71 10.07
N SER A 46 -13.25 -1.36 11.17
CA SER A 46 -11.95 -1.23 11.84
C SER A 46 -11.27 -2.58 11.92
N ILE A 47 -10.00 -2.63 11.51
CA ILE A 47 -9.11 -3.78 11.70
C ILE A 47 -7.95 -3.34 12.58
N THR A 48 -7.82 -3.99 13.74
CA THR A 48 -6.84 -3.60 14.76
C THR A 48 -6.03 -4.80 15.24
N GLY A 49 -4.72 -4.64 15.41
CA GLY A 49 -3.88 -5.61 16.08
C GLY A 49 -3.50 -5.23 17.52
N PRO A 50 -2.64 -6.04 18.18
CA PRO A 50 -2.09 -5.71 19.48
C PRO A 50 -1.18 -4.48 19.42
N VAL A 51 -1.12 -3.68 20.49
CA VAL A 51 -0.35 -2.41 20.55
C VAL A 51 1.14 -2.57 20.18
N ASP A 52 1.73 -3.73 20.44
CA ASP A 52 3.11 -4.06 20.06
C ASP A 52 3.30 -4.42 18.58
N ARG A 53 2.21 -4.37 17.79
CA ARG A 53 2.15 -4.66 16.35
C ARG A 53 2.52 -6.10 16.00
N SER A 54 2.31 -7.04 16.94
CA SER A 54 2.62 -8.47 16.80
C SER A 54 1.62 -9.28 15.95
N ALA A 55 0.57 -8.64 15.43
CA ALA A 55 -0.25 -9.21 14.36
C ALA A 55 0.40 -8.88 13.00
N VAL A 56 0.98 -9.88 12.35
CA VAL A 56 1.72 -9.76 11.10
C VAL A 56 0.88 -10.28 9.94
N ILE A 57 0.52 -9.42 9.00
CA ILE A 57 -0.19 -9.77 7.77
C ILE A 57 0.82 -9.89 6.64
N HIS A 58 0.95 -11.10 6.10
CA HIS A 58 1.71 -11.40 4.89
C HIS A 58 0.76 -11.40 3.69
N THR A 59 0.92 -10.44 2.78
CA THR A 59 -0.10 -10.14 1.77
C THR A 59 0.02 -10.98 0.50
N HIS A 60 1.25 -11.30 0.07
CA HIS A 60 1.59 -12.11 -1.11
C HIS A 60 1.02 -11.60 -2.45
N ALA A 61 0.50 -10.37 -2.49
CA ALA A 61 -0.20 -9.80 -3.64
C ALA A 61 0.38 -8.43 -4.02
N GLY A 62 0.04 -7.91 -5.20
CA GLY A 62 0.34 -6.54 -5.62
C GLY A 62 -0.36 -5.49 -4.76
N TYR A 63 -1.66 -5.67 -4.57
CA TYR A 63 -2.49 -4.82 -3.73
C TYR A 63 -2.66 -5.53 -2.39
N GLY A 64 -1.75 -5.28 -1.45
CA GLY A 64 -1.65 -6.09 -0.24
C GLY A 64 -2.96 -6.12 0.56
N ILE A 65 -3.37 -4.95 1.04
CA ILE A 65 -4.70 -4.67 1.55
C ILE A 65 -5.35 -3.65 0.62
N TYR A 66 -6.42 -4.05 -0.06
CA TYR A 66 -7.15 -3.18 -0.96
C TYR A 66 -8.40 -2.62 -0.27
N ILE A 67 -8.32 -1.36 0.15
CA ILE A 67 -9.42 -0.61 0.73
C ILE A 67 -10.15 0.10 -0.41
N LYS A 68 -11.41 -0.25 -0.63
CA LYS A 68 -12.20 0.26 -1.75
C LYS A 68 -13.62 0.58 -1.30
N ASP A 69 -14.12 1.76 -1.66
CA ASP A 69 -15.48 2.19 -1.35
C ASP A 69 -15.80 2.04 0.16
N LEU A 70 -14.84 2.40 1.01
CA LEU A 70 -14.96 2.32 2.47
C LEU A 70 -15.20 3.70 3.07
N GLU A 71 -16.32 3.86 3.75
CA GLU A 71 -16.62 5.05 4.57
C GLU A 71 -16.20 4.80 6.02
N ASN A 72 -15.40 5.70 6.60
CA ASN A 72 -14.95 5.64 8.00
C ASN A 72 -14.23 4.33 8.34
N GLY A 73 -13.13 4.05 7.63
CA GLY A 73 -12.26 2.91 7.90
C GLY A 73 -11.15 3.20 8.90
N VAL A 74 -10.72 2.17 9.64
CA VAL A 74 -9.52 2.25 10.50
C VAL A 74 -8.65 1.02 10.33
N LEU A 75 -7.35 1.24 10.12
CA LEU A 75 -6.32 0.20 10.12
C LEU A 75 -5.23 0.58 11.12
N GLU A 76 -5.07 -0.21 12.18
CA GLU A 76 -4.22 0.18 13.30
C GLU A 76 -3.51 -0.98 14.00
N ASN A 77 -2.30 -0.73 14.50
CA ASN A 77 -1.51 -1.65 15.32
C ASN A 77 -1.18 -2.98 14.60
N LEU A 78 -0.94 -2.93 13.29
CA LEU A 78 -0.59 -4.10 12.48
C LEU A 78 0.83 -4.01 11.96
N THR A 79 1.44 -5.17 11.71
CA THR A 79 2.57 -5.29 10.78
C THR A 79 2.05 -5.80 9.44
N ILE A 80 2.38 -5.12 8.33
CA ILE A 80 1.96 -5.49 6.97
C ILE A 80 3.22 -5.67 6.11
N THR A 81 3.35 -6.84 5.49
CA THR A 81 4.58 -7.24 4.79
C THR A 81 4.33 -8.24 3.66
N GLY A 82 5.36 -8.54 2.88
CA GLY A 82 5.32 -9.57 1.85
C GLY A 82 4.51 -9.20 0.61
N THR A 83 4.27 -7.91 0.37
CA THR A 83 3.62 -7.44 -0.86
C THR A 83 4.57 -7.61 -2.04
N LEU A 84 4.02 -8.15 -3.13
CA LEU A 84 4.74 -8.49 -4.34
C LEU A 84 4.46 -7.47 -5.44
N ARG A 85 5.19 -7.58 -6.56
CA ARG A 85 4.95 -6.76 -7.74
C ARG A 85 4.10 -7.58 -8.71
N ASP A 86 2.96 -7.06 -9.12
CA ASP A 86 2.18 -7.60 -10.22
C ASP A 86 2.94 -7.48 -11.55
N THR A 87 2.63 -8.35 -12.52
CA THR A 87 3.30 -8.31 -13.82
C THR A 87 2.90 -7.10 -14.68
N ALA A 88 1.75 -6.50 -14.40
CA ALA A 88 1.30 -5.32 -15.11
C ALA A 88 2.10 -4.09 -14.66
N GLN A 89 2.79 -3.44 -15.60
CA GLN A 89 3.65 -2.30 -15.29
C GLN A 89 2.90 -1.15 -14.60
N MET A 90 1.63 -0.97 -14.89
CA MET A 90 0.81 0.13 -14.37
C MET A 90 -0.04 -0.25 -13.15
N ALA A 91 0.12 -1.46 -12.61
CA ALA A 91 -0.51 -1.86 -11.36
C ALA A 91 -0.04 -0.97 -10.19
N THR A 92 -0.96 -0.64 -9.29
CA THR A 92 -0.74 0.25 -8.14
C THR A 92 -0.14 -0.52 -6.96
N ASP A 93 0.91 -1.29 -7.19
CA ASP A 93 1.39 -2.24 -6.18
C ASP A 93 1.84 -1.52 -4.91
N ALA A 94 1.18 -1.83 -3.80
CA ALA A 94 1.42 -1.26 -2.49
C ALA A 94 0.94 -2.20 -1.39
N ALA A 95 1.57 -2.13 -0.23
CA ALA A 95 1.09 -2.89 0.94
C ALA A 95 -0.33 -2.50 1.34
N ILE A 96 -0.67 -1.22 1.19
CA ILE A 96 -2.04 -0.73 1.34
C ILE A 96 -2.39 0.11 0.12
N VAL A 97 -3.47 -0.23 -0.58
CA VAL A 97 -4.06 0.58 -1.65
C VAL A 97 -5.42 1.07 -1.19
N VAL A 98 -5.65 2.39 -1.25
CA VAL A 98 -6.90 3.04 -0.86
C VAL A 98 -7.52 3.70 -2.10
N SER A 99 -8.75 3.34 -2.43
CA SER A 99 -9.52 3.89 -3.56
C SER A 99 -10.93 4.29 -3.13
N ASN A 100 -11.36 5.50 -3.48
CA ASN A 100 -12.68 6.07 -3.17
C ASN A 100 -13.12 5.81 -1.71
N SER A 101 -12.22 6.05 -0.75
CA SER A 101 -12.45 5.71 0.65
C SER A 101 -12.03 6.81 1.62
N ASP A 102 -12.63 6.83 2.80
CA ASP A 102 -12.25 7.66 3.95
C ASP A 102 -11.67 6.74 5.04
N VAL A 103 -10.37 6.84 5.31
CA VAL A 103 -9.67 5.93 6.23
C VAL A 103 -8.60 6.58 7.09
N VAL A 104 -8.47 6.07 8.32
CA VAL A 104 -7.34 6.32 9.20
C VAL A 104 -6.40 5.12 9.19
N ILE A 105 -5.17 5.32 8.76
CA ILE A 105 -4.10 4.32 8.79
C ILE A 105 -3.08 4.78 9.82
N ARG A 106 -3.06 4.15 10.99
CA ARG A 106 -2.24 4.65 12.12
C ARG A 106 -1.49 3.59 12.89
N ASN A 107 -0.32 3.96 13.41
CA ASN A 107 0.51 3.10 14.27
C ASN A 107 0.73 1.69 13.70
N ASN A 108 0.97 1.58 12.39
CA ASN A 108 1.31 0.32 11.74
C ASN A 108 2.82 0.23 11.44
N THR A 109 3.32 -0.99 11.27
CA THR A 109 4.62 -1.24 10.63
C THR A 109 4.39 -1.80 9.24
N ILE A 110 4.73 -1.04 8.20
CA ILE A 110 4.56 -1.41 6.80
C ILE A 110 5.94 -1.63 6.22
N ARG A 111 6.35 -2.90 6.10
CA ARG A 111 7.74 -3.22 5.81
C ARG A 111 7.97 -4.34 4.83
N ASP A 112 9.14 -4.30 4.21
CA ASP A 112 9.70 -5.40 3.41
C ASP A 112 8.79 -5.76 2.24
N ASN A 113 8.15 -4.75 1.66
CA ASN A 113 7.36 -4.86 0.44
C ASN A 113 8.28 -4.58 -0.74
N LEU A 114 9.04 -5.62 -1.08
CA LEU A 114 10.18 -5.52 -1.98
C LEU A 114 9.84 -5.78 -3.43
N GLY A 115 8.70 -6.41 -3.73
CA GLY A 115 8.45 -6.96 -5.07
C GLY A 115 9.47 -8.02 -5.48
N ASP A 116 9.34 -8.52 -6.71
CA ASP A 116 10.36 -9.39 -7.32
C ASP A 116 11.46 -8.53 -7.95
N SER A 117 12.70 -8.68 -7.50
CA SER A 117 13.87 -7.93 -8.00
C SER A 117 14.07 -8.08 -9.51
N LEU A 118 13.68 -9.22 -10.11
CA LEU A 118 13.73 -9.42 -11.56
C LEU A 118 12.65 -8.62 -12.29
N LEU A 119 11.47 -8.47 -11.71
CA LEU A 119 10.41 -7.61 -12.26
C LEU A 119 10.73 -6.13 -12.06
N ILE A 120 11.33 -5.74 -10.93
CA ILE A 120 11.74 -4.35 -10.65
C ILE A 120 12.88 -3.89 -11.56
N SER A 121 13.77 -4.80 -11.97
CA SER A 121 14.77 -4.47 -12.99
C SER A 121 14.16 -4.18 -14.37
N LYS A 122 12.98 -4.73 -14.66
CA LYS A 122 12.26 -4.61 -15.95
C LYS A 122 11.24 -3.46 -15.95
N HIS A 123 10.52 -3.30 -14.84
CA HIS A 123 9.52 -2.28 -14.64
C HIS A 123 10.10 -1.21 -13.74
N ILE A 124 10.17 0.02 -14.24
CA ILE A 124 10.83 1.14 -13.57
C ILE A 124 10.29 1.38 -12.14
N SER A 125 9.08 0.89 -11.80
CA SER A 125 8.39 1.01 -10.51
C SER A 125 8.45 -0.27 -9.64
N GLY A 126 8.71 -0.08 -8.35
CA GLY A 126 8.63 -1.11 -7.30
C GLY A 126 7.27 -1.15 -6.60
N VAL A 127 7.26 -1.59 -5.35
CA VAL A 127 6.09 -1.71 -4.47
C VAL A 127 6.11 -0.61 -3.41
N MET A 128 5.00 0.13 -3.30
CA MET A 128 4.83 1.23 -2.36
C MET A 128 4.47 0.76 -0.94
N GLY A 129 4.65 1.62 0.06
CA GLY A 129 4.11 1.39 1.39
C GLY A 129 2.59 1.58 1.41
N ILE A 130 2.14 2.82 1.22
CA ILE A 130 0.73 3.19 1.15
C ILE A 130 0.48 3.94 -0.16
N CYS A 131 -0.53 3.54 -0.92
CA CYS A 131 -1.00 4.30 -2.05
C CYS A 131 -2.45 4.73 -1.83
N GLY A 132 -2.70 6.04 -1.92
CA GLY A 132 -4.04 6.60 -2.01
C GLY A 132 -4.34 7.06 -3.43
N ARG A 133 -5.52 6.69 -3.94
CA ARG A 133 -5.98 7.05 -5.29
C ARG A 133 -7.47 7.34 -5.30
N GLU A 134 -7.91 8.09 -6.31
CA GLU A 134 -9.32 8.37 -6.64
C GLU A 134 -10.17 8.83 -5.46
N ASN A 135 -10.29 10.15 -5.27
CA ASN A 135 -11.20 10.74 -4.27
C ASN A 135 -11.05 10.17 -2.85
N SER A 136 -9.89 9.57 -2.53
CA SER A 136 -9.66 8.99 -1.21
C SER A 136 -9.21 10.08 -0.24
N HIS A 137 -9.74 10.03 0.97
CA HIS A 137 -9.37 10.88 2.08
C HIS A 137 -8.70 10.02 3.14
N MET A 138 -7.45 10.30 3.47
CA MET A 138 -6.69 9.49 4.42
C MET A 138 -6.10 10.34 5.54
N GLN A 139 -6.05 9.76 6.73
CA GLN A 139 -5.13 10.19 7.77
C GLN A 139 -4.07 9.10 7.94
N ILE A 140 -2.82 9.42 7.59
CA ILE A 140 -1.69 8.50 7.68
C ILE A 140 -0.83 8.96 8.84
N ILE A 141 -0.94 8.31 9.99
CA ILE A 141 -0.44 8.83 11.26
C ILE A 141 0.48 7.83 11.96
N GLU A 142 1.69 8.27 12.36
CA GLU A 142 2.57 7.51 13.25
C GLU A 142 2.90 6.08 12.76
N ASN A 143 2.97 5.86 11.45
CA ASN A 143 3.37 4.57 10.88
C ASN A 143 4.89 4.48 10.69
N ASP A 144 5.42 3.28 10.85
CA ASP A 144 6.78 2.90 10.43
C ASP A 144 6.71 2.28 9.03
N ILE A 145 7.09 3.02 7.99
CA ILE A 145 7.08 2.60 6.58
C ILE A 145 8.53 2.32 6.16
N LEU A 146 8.94 1.06 6.21
CA LEU A 146 10.35 0.68 6.20
C LEU A 146 10.67 -0.29 5.05
N ARG A 147 11.77 -0.04 4.32
CA ARG A 147 12.29 -0.96 3.31
C ARG A 147 11.24 -1.41 2.28
N ASN A 148 10.45 -0.47 1.79
CA ASN A 148 9.59 -0.70 0.62
C ASN A 148 10.41 -0.37 -0.64
N SER A 149 10.14 -1.08 -1.74
CA SER A 149 10.94 -0.97 -2.97
C SER A 149 10.59 0.23 -3.86
N TRP A 150 9.60 1.04 -3.46
CA TRP A 150 9.22 2.29 -4.13
C TRP A 150 8.91 3.39 -3.10
N ASP A 151 7.97 4.28 -3.44
CA ASP A 151 7.55 5.37 -2.58
C ASP A 151 7.03 4.86 -1.23
N GLY A 152 7.35 5.57 -0.15
CA GLY A 152 6.78 5.27 1.16
C GLY A 152 5.27 5.50 1.15
N ILE A 153 4.86 6.69 0.75
CA ILE A 153 3.47 7.08 0.53
C ILE A 153 3.33 7.67 -0.87
N ALA A 154 2.36 7.20 -1.64
CA ALA A 154 2.02 7.76 -2.95
C ALA A 154 0.56 8.20 -2.99
N LEU A 155 0.31 9.41 -3.50
CA LEU A 155 -1.03 9.96 -3.66
C LEU A 155 -1.28 10.31 -5.13
N TYR A 156 -2.33 9.72 -5.69
CA TYR A 156 -2.72 9.87 -7.09
C TYR A 156 -4.19 10.32 -7.19
N ARG A 157 -4.55 10.92 -8.32
CA ARG A 157 -5.93 11.10 -8.80
C ARG A 157 -6.86 11.67 -7.74
N ASP A 158 -6.63 12.94 -7.40
CA ASP A 158 -7.44 13.71 -6.45
C ASP A 158 -7.49 13.14 -5.02
N ALA A 159 -6.63 12.16 -4.69
CA ALA A 159 -6.49 11.70 -3.32
C ALA A 159 -5.93 12.81 -2.40
N TYR A 160 -6.41 12.83 -1.17
CA TYR A 160 -5.99 13.73 -0.11
C TYR A 160 -5.49 12.92 1.09
N ALA A 161 -4.35 13.29 1.66
CA ALA A 161 -3.89 12.69 2.91
C ALA A 161 -3.33 13.72 3.89
N GLU A 162 -3.71 13.61 5.16
CA GLU A 162 -2.94 14.23 6.25
C GLU A 162 -1.83 13.25 6.67
N ILE A 163 -0.56 13.66 6.55
CA ILE A 163 0.59 12.78 6.82
C ILE A 163 1.34 13.30 8.05
N ILE A 164 1.19 12.63 9.19
CA ILE A 164 1.65 13.15 10.49
C ILE A 164 2.49 12.09 11.23
N GLY A 165 3.71 12.46 11.63
CA GLY A 165 4.52 11.63 12.54
C GLY A 165 4.98 10.27 11.98
N ASN A 166 4.92 10.03 10.67
CA ASN A 166 5.38 8.78 10.08
C ASN A 166 6.89 8.73 9.95
N LYS A 167 7.48 7.56 10.20
CA LYS A 167 8.86 7.24 9.84
C LYS A 167 8.87 6.56 8.49
N ILE A 168 9.52 7.18 7.51
CA ILE A 168 9.67 6.61 6.16
C ILE A 168 11.15 6.38 5.91
N ASP A 169 11.52 5.12 5.72
CA ASP A 169 12.89 4.71 5.44
C ASP A 169 12.88 3.72 4.27
N GLY A 170 13.58 4.08 3.20
CA GLY A 170 13.63 3.29 1.99
C GLY A 170 14.55 2.08 2.14
N ILE A 171 14.93 1.51 1.00
CA ILE A 171 16.05 0.57 0.94
C ILE A 171 17.25 1.39 0.49
N ASP A 172 18.41 1.13 1.08
CA ASP A 172 19.66 1.76 0.64
C ASP A 172 19.78 1.64 -0.88
N LYS A 173 19.98 2.78 -1.56
CA LYS A 173 20.24 2.79 -3.00
C LYS A 173 21.31 1.75 -3.25
N SER A 174 21.01 0.77 -4.10
CA SER A 174 21.98 -0.24 -4.50
C SER A 174 23.19 0.46 -5.14
N VAL A 175 24.22 0.69 -4.33
CA VAL A 175 25.51 1.21 -4.80
C VAL A 175 26.23 0.02 -5.44
N GLY A 176 25.74 -0.41 -6.60
CA GLY A 176 26.57 -1.03 -7.61
C GLY A 176 26.47 -2.54 -7.89
N ARG A 177 25.64 -3.39 -7.24
CA ARG A 177 25.63 -4.84 -7.61
C ARG A 177 24.32 -5.62 -7.61
N LEU A 178 23.26 -5.21 -6.92
CA LEU A 178 21.96 -5.89 -6.97
C LEU A 178 20.84 -4.84 -6.90
N PRO A 179 19.93 -4.72 -7.88
CA PRO A 179 18.83 -3.75 -7.83
C PRO A 179 17.76 -4.25 -6.86
N GLU A 180 18.05 -4.19 -5.55
CA GLU A 180 17.15 -4.66 -4.50
C GLU A 180 16.35 -3.53 -3.84
N GLY A 181 16.39 -2.29 -4.35
CA GLY A 181 15.71 -1.20 -3.65
C GLY A 181 15.66 0.17 -4.29
N GLY A 182 14.65 0.93 -3.85
CA GLY A 182 13.86 1.86 -4.65
C GLY A 182 14.50 3.17 -5.11
N ARG A 183 14.15 3.54 -6.34
CA ARG A 183 14.27 4.90 -6.88
C ARG A 183 13.14 5.83 -6.41
N GLY A 184 12.25 5.34 -5.55
CA GLY A 184 11.11 6.08 -5.02
C GLY A 184 11.51 7.23 -4.10
N VAL A 185 10.55 8.11 -3.82
CA VAL A 185 10.66 9.21 -2.87
C VAL A 185 9.96 8.85 -1.56
N ALA A 186 10.22 9.58 -0.48
CA ALA A 186 9.50 9.33 0.77
C ALA A 186 7.98 9.49 0.60
N ILE A 187 7.57 10.61 -0.01
CA ILE A 187 6.17 10.95 -0.31
C ILE A 187 6.07 11.43 -1.76
N GLY A 188 5.32 10.74 -2.60
CA GLY A 188 5.05 11.10 -3.99
C GLY A 188 3.62 11.60 -4.17
N VAL A 189 3.44 12.83 -4.65
CA VAL A 189 2.12 13.44 -4.87
C VAL A 189 1.99 13.85 -6.33
N THR A 190 1.04 13.27 -7.05
CA THR A 190 0.83 13.53 -8.49
C THR A 190 -0.67 13.52 -8.84
N TRP A 191 -1.00 13.84 -10.10
CA TRP A 191 -2.38 13.72 -10.61
C TRP A 191 -3.43 14.45 -9.75
N ASN A 192 -3.16 15.73 -9.43
CA ASN A 192 -4.01 16.62 -8.59
C ASN A 192 -4.22 16.18 -7.14
N ALA A 193 -3.51 15.15 -6.68
CA ALA A 193 -3.52 14.76 -5.28
C ALA A 193 -2.90 15.83 -4.36
N LYS A 194 -3.15 15.72 -3.06
CA LYS A 194 -2.77 16.70 -2.04
C LYS A 194 -2.33 16.01 -0.76
N ALA A 195 -1.31 16.57 -0.11
CA ALA A 195 -0.80 16.16 1.20
C ALA A 195 -0.67 17.38 2.13
#